data_AF-A0A7Z0TI25-F1
#
_entry.id   AF-A0A7Z0TI25-F1
#
_cell.length_a   1.000
_cell.length_b   1.000
_cell.length_c   1.000
_cell.angle_alpha   90.00
_cell.angle_beta   90.00
_cell.angle_gamma   90.00
#
_symmetry.space_group_name_H-M   'P 1'
#
loop_
_entity.id
_entity.type
_entity.pdbx_description
1 polymer ?
#
loop_
_entity_poly.entity_id
_entity_poly.type
_entity_poly.pdbx_seq_one_letter_code
_entity_poly.pdbx_strand_id
1 'polypeptide(L)'
;MAAVVDAKTFRLTDRQCFSMLDWAAEQPQKGLVLRAFLESIVLAALQPKEALLLRARNVALAADGSGGLLMHPQGQERRVTD
;
A
#
# COMPACT_ATOMS: atom_id res chain seq x y z
N MET A 1 -19.44 9.26 19.54
CA MET A 1 -19.72 7.81 19.70
C MET A 1 -18.49 7.04 19.22
N ALA A 2 -17.71 6.47 20.14
CA ALA A 2 -16.64 5.55 19.77
C ALA A 2 -17.25 4.14 19.74
N ALA A 3 -17.41 3.60 18.54
CA ALA A 3 -17.87 2.24 18.39
C ALA A 3 -16.70 1.32 18.80
N VAL A 4 -16.90 0.52 19.84
CA VAL A 4 -16.07 -0.64 20.14
C VAL A 4 -16.48 -1.69 19.11
N VAL A 5 -15.62 -1.97 18.14
CA VAL A 5 -16.02 -2.84 17.03
C VAL A 5 -15.02 -3.98 16.83
N ASP A 6 -15.60 -5.19 16.75
CA ASP A 6 -14.93 -6.47 16.67
C ASP A 6 -14.10 -6.63 15.39
N ALA A 7 -12.88 -7.14 15.52
CA ALA A 7 -11.90 -7.26 14.44
C ALA A 7 -12.30 -8.29 13.37
N LYS A 8 -13.28 -9.16 13.64
CA LYS A 8 -13.72 -10.22 12.71
C LYS A 8 -14.73 -9.75 11.65
N THR A 9 -15.32 -8.57 11.80
CA THR A 9 -16.43 -8.08 10.94
C THR A 9 -16.05 -6.95 9.97
N PHE A 10 -14.79 -6.47 9.96
CA PHE A 10 -14.33 -5.38 9.08
C PHE A 10 -13.50 -5.84 7.90
N ARG A 11 -14.08 -6.64 7.01
CA ARG A 11 -13.48 -6.81 5.68
C ARG A 11 -14.23 -5.95 4.69
N LEU A 12 -13.52 -5.00 4.08
CA LEU A 12 -14.02 -4.30 2.92
C LEU A 12 -14.23 -5.34 1.80
N THR A 13 -15.36 -5.24 1.11
CA THR A 13 -15.54 -5.95 -0.17
C THR A 13 -14.61 -5.36 -1.22
N ASP A 14 -14.27 -6.13 -2.26
CA ASP A 14 -13.45 -5.63 -3.39
C ASP A 14 -14.01 -4.33 -3.95
N ARG A 15 -15.33 -4.25 -4.12
CA ARG A 15 -16.02 -3.04 -4.58
C ARG A 15 -15.77 -1.85 -3.67
N GLN A 16 -15.89 -2.02 -2.35
CA GLN A 16 -15.64 -0.93 -1.39
C GLN A 16 -14.16 -0.52 -1.38
N CYS A 17 -13.26 -1.49 -1.58
CA CYS A 17 -11.83 -1.21 -1.69
C CYS A 17 -11.53 -0.37 -2.94
N PHE A 18 -12.01 -0.77 -4.12
CA PHE A 18 -11.81 0.00 -5.36
C PHE A 18 -12.47 1.38 -5.29
N SER A 19 -13.67 1.51 -4.74
CA SER A 19 -14.32 2.81 -4.53
C SER A 19 -13.50 3.74 -3.62
N MET A 20 -12.78 3.19 -2.64
CA MET A 20 -11.88 3.97 -1.79
C MET A 20 -10.64 4.45 -2.56
N LEU A 21 -10.11 3.66 -3.48
CA LEU A 21 -8.98 4.06 -4.35
C LEU A 21 -9.38 5.15 -5.33
N ASP A 22 -10.58 5.07 -5.89
CA ASP A 22 -11.12 6.10 -6.79
C ASP A 22 -11.36 7.41 -6.03
N TRP A 23 -12.00 7.34 -4.86
CA TRP A 23 -12.13 8.50 -3.98
C TRP A 23 -10.77 9.11 -3.58
N ALA A 24 -9.75 8.29 -3.35
CA ALA A 24 -8.41 8.77 -3.04
C ALA A 24 -7.81 9.59 -4.20
N ALA A 25 -8.03 9.18 -5.45
CA ALA A 25 -7.59 9.95 -6.62
C ALA A 25 -8.28 11.32 -6.73
N GLU A 26 -9.53 11.44 -6.27
CA GLU A 26 -10.31 12.68 -6.33
C GLU A 26 -9.91 13.72 -5.28
N GLN A 27 -8.98 13.40 -4.37
CA GLN A 27 -8.61 14.33 -3.30
C GLN A 27 -7.90 15.59 -3.84
N PRO A 28 -8.29 16.80 -3.41
CA PRO A 28 -7.80 18.07 -3.98
C PRO A 28 -6.28 18.27 -3.89
N GLN A 29 -5.64 17.62 -2.91
CA GLN A 29 -4.21 17.70 -2.69
C GLN A 29 -3.63 16.30 -2.60
N LYS A 30 -2.64 16.02 -3.45
CA LYS A 30 -1.89 14.76 -3.45
C LYS A 30 -2.76 13.50 -3.64
N GLY A 31 -3.94 13.60 -4.25
CA GLY A 31 -4.83 12.46 -4.45
C GLY A 31 -4.17 11.29 -5.18
N LEU A 32 -3.39 11.57 -6.22
CA LEU A 32 -2.60 10.54 -6.92
C LEU A 32 -1.55 9.86 -6.02
N VAL A 33 -0.93 10.61 -5.11
CA VAL A 33 0.05 10.05 -4.15
C VAL A 33 -0.65 9.17 -3.12
N LEU A 34 -1.80 9.61 -2.62
CA LEU A 34 -2.61 8.83 -1.68
C LEU A 34 -3.11 7.53 -2.34
N ARG A 35 -3.60 7.63 -3.57
CA ARG A 35 -4.01 6.47 -4.37
C ARG A 35 -2.86 5.50 -4.57
N ALA A 36 -1.70 5.98 -5.04
CA ALA A 36 -0.52 5.13 -5.26
C ALA A 36 -0.06 4.44 -3.96
N PHE A 37 -0.12 5.14 -2.83
CA PHE A 37 0.19 4.56 -1.52
C PHE A 37 -0.78 3.42 -1.15
N LEU A 38 -2.09 3.64 -1.30
CA LEU A 38 -3.11 2.64 -0.99
C LEU A 38 -3.06 1.45 -1.96
N GLU A 39 -2.83 1.69 -3.26
CA GLU A 39 -2.61 0.64 -4.26
C GLU A 39 -1.39 -0.22 -3.93
N SER A 40 -0.32 0.39 -3.43
CA SER A 40 0.88 -0.35 -2.99
C SER A 40 0.58 -1.33 -1.84
N ILE A 41 -0.38 -1.01 -0.98
CA ILE A 41 -0.80 -1.88 0.13
C ILE A 41 -1.76 -2.96 -0.37
N VAL A 42 -2.79 -2.57 -1.12
CA VAL A 42 -3.89 -3.48 -1.51
C VAL A 42 -3.46 -4.45 -2.62
N LEU A 43 -2.75 -3.95 -3.63
CA LEU A 43 -2.42 -4.74 -4.83
C LEU A 43 -1.06 -5.43 -4.70
N ALA A 44 -0.09 -4.77 -4.07
CA ALA A 44 1.25 -5.36 -3.87
C ALA A 44 1.46 -5.95 -2.47
N ALA A 45 0.41 -5.99 -1.65
CA ALA A 45 0.40 -6.56 -0.29
C ALA A 45 1.49 -6.00 0.64
N LEU A 46 1.97 -4.78 0.39
CA LEU A 46 2.97 -4.14 1.24
C LEU A 46 2.36 -3.74 2.58
N GLN A 47 3.15 -3.85 3.64
CA GLN A 47 2.80 -3.20 4.89
C GLN A 47 2.82 -1.67 4.70
N PRO A 48 2.01 -0.90 5.46
CA PRO A 48 2.05 0.56 5.38
C PRO A 48 3.45 1.16 5.56
N LYS A 49 4.27 0.58 6.45
CA LYS A 49 5.67 0.99 6.67
C LYS A 49 6.55 0.76 5.43
N GLU A 50 6.35 -0.37 4.76
CA GLU A 50 7.05 -0.72 3.53
C GLU A 50 6.68 0.21 2.38
N ALA A 51 5.38 0.50 2.24
CA ALA A 51 4.87 1.43 1.23
C ALA A 51 5.40 2.87 1.43
N LEU A 52 5.58 3.33 2.68
CA LEU A 52 6.19 4.65 2.96
C LEU A 52 7.68 4.74 2.58
N LEU A 53 8.38 3.60 2.54
CA LEU A 53 9.79 3.53 2.19
C LEU A 53 10.03 3.38 0.68
N LEU A 54 8.96 3.21 -0.11
CA LEU A 54 9.05 3.12 -1.56
C LEU A 54 9.67 4.40 -2.14
N ARG A 55 10.64 4.20 -3.04
CA ARG A 55 11.26 5.26 -3.83
C ARG A 55 11.08 4.96 -5.30
N ALA A 56 11.29 5.95 -6.16
CA ALA A 56 11.20 5.76 -7.62
C ALA A 56 12.07 4.60 -8.14
N ARG A 57 13.25 4.37 -7.54
CA ARG A 57 14.13 3.24 -7.87
C ARG A 57 13.56 1.85 -7.53
N ASN A 58 12.54 1.80 -6.67
CA ASN A 58 11.85 0.57 -6.29
C ASN A 58 10.72 0.24 -7.27
N VAL A 59 10.53 1.03 -8.34
CA VAL A 59 9.48 0.81 -9.34
C VAL A 59 10.15 0.34 -10.63
N ALA A 60 9.77 -0.84 -11.10
CA ALA A 60 10.11 -1.33 -12.43
C ALA A 60 8.87 -1.22 -13.33
N LEU A 61 8.93 -0.33 -14.32
CA LEU A 61 7.87 -0.13 -15.31
C LEU A 61 8.38 -0.56 -16.69
N ALA A 62 7.65 -1.44 -17.34
CA ALA A 62 7.84 -1.81 -18.74
C ALA A 62 7.15 -0.79 -19.67
N ALA A 63 7.55 -0.79 -20.93
CA ALA A 63 7.05 0.16 -21.94
C ALA A 63 5.56 -0.03 -22.27
N ASP A 64 4.99 -1.21 -21.99
CA ASP A 64 3.57 -1.53 -22.14
C ASP A 64 2.72 -1.05 -20.96
N GLY A 65 3.33 -0.38 -19.97
CA GLY A 65 2.66 0.09 -18.76
C GLY A 65 2.50 -0.98 -17.68
N SER A 66 2.92 -2.22 -17.94
CA SER A 66 3.03 -3.24 -16.90
C SER A 66 4.23 -2.94 -15.99
N GLY A 67 4.19 -3.42 -14.76
CA GLY A 67 5.27 -3.14 -13.82
C GLY A 67 5.10 -3.80 -12.47
N GLY A 68 6.13 -3.65 -11.64
CA GLY A 68 6.17 -4.23 -10.31
C GLY A 68 6.97 -3.37 -9.34
N LEU A 69 6.73 -3.62 -8.05
CA LEU A 69 7.47 -3.01 -6.96
C LEU A 69 8.59 -3.94 -6.51
N LEU A 70 9.81 -3.41 -6.45
CA LEU A 70 11.01 -4.08 -6.00
C LEU A 70 11.32 -3.65 -4.57
N MET A 71 10.95 -4.49 -3.60
CA MET A 71 11.33 -4.30 -2.21
C MET A 71 12.64 -5.02 -1.94
N HIS A 72 13.68 -4.23 -1.65
CA HIS A 72 14.89 -4.80 -1.06
C HIS A 72 14.63 -5.01 0.43
N PRO A 73 14.80 -6.23 0.97
CA PRO A 73 14.76 -6.42 2.42
C PRO A 73 15.92 -5.60 3.01
N GLN A 74 15.60 -4.45 3.59
CA GLN A 74 16.58 -3.74 4.40
C GLN A 74 16.78 -4.59 5.65
N GLY A 75 17.94 -5.24 5.73
CA GLY A 75 18.53 -5.79 6.94
C GLY A 75 17.52 -6.40 7.90
N GLN A 76 17.13 -7.64 7.66
CA GLN A 76 16.81 -8.53 8.77
C GLN A 76 18.12 -8.66 9.56
N GLU A 77 18.38 -7.71 10.48
CA GLU A 77 19.39 -7.87 11.51
C GLU A 77 19.01 -9.15 12.25
N ARG A 78 19.65 -10.25 11.84
CA ARG A 78 19.75 -11.45 12.64
C ARG A 78 20.37 -10.98 13.95
N ARG A 79 19.54 -10.72 14.96
CA ARG A 79 19.96 -10.92 16.34
C ARG A 79 20.23 -12.40 16.48
N VAL A 80 21.43 -12.81 16.10
CA VAL A 80 22.07 -13.98 16.70
C VAL A 80 22.37 -13.53 18.11
N THR A 81 21.48 -13.88 19.03
CA THR A 81 21.79 -13.88 20.46
C THR A 81 22.82 -14.98 20.67
N ASP A 82 24.02 -14.56 21.05
CA ASP A 82 25.01 -15.38 21.76
C ASP A 82 24.76 -15.21 23.27
#